data_AF-A0A367WS72-F1
#
_entry.id   AF-A0A367WS72-F1
#
_cell.length_a   1.000
_cell.length_b   1.000
_cell.length_c   1.000
_cell.angle_alpha   90.00
_cell.angle_beta   90.00
_cell.angle_gamma   90.00
#
_symmetry.space_group_name_H-M   'P 1'
#
loop_
_entity.id
_entity.type
_entity.pdbx_description
1 polymer ?
#
loop_
_entity_poly.entity_id
_entity_poly.type
_entity_poly.pdbx_seq_one_letter_code
_entity_poly.pdbx_strand_id
1 'polypeptide(L)'
;MIRPLTKAFAALCFCLFLVAPHPADAQNKQSFENFTSNLRIMHLSTLTFCDENRNIMSAKALAGATRENDVFEMACASALDGRYIGNSNWKFVHRAQERTESTSNMLAMMKGFNLDGKLFFMVVGHRKIKQFIGQPNEHAFYVPVASILQESGSRMNVVFDFVDTQAMDWNTPSPQEPDFSIASKELGIDLNTVWRAMIKTQFAEGVLLIPATR
;
A
#
# COMPACT_ATOMS: atom_id res chain seq x y z
N MET A 1 -5.10 8.29 -79.72
CA MET A 1 -6.37 7.57 -79.50
C MET A 1 -6.13 6.42 -78.53
N ILE A 2 -6.97 6.34 -77.49
CA ILE A 2 -7.30 5.17 -76.65
C ILE A 2 -6.31 4.79 -75.52
N ARG A 3 -6.77 5.04 -74.28
CA ARG A 3 -6.38 4.36 -73.01
C ARG A 3 -6.92 2.92 -72.98
N PRO A 4 -6.29 2.01 -72.23
CA PRO A 4 -6.87 1.59 -70.93
C PRO A 4 -5.78 1.47 -69.84
N LEU A 5 -5.89 1.99 -68.61
CA LEU A 5 -6.77 1.64 -67.47
C LEU A 5 -6.75 0.16 -67.07
N THR A 6 -6.00 -0.19 -66.01
CA THR A 6 -6.39 -1.24 -65.05
C THR A 6 -5.58 -1.21 -63.74
N LYS A 7 -6.26 -0.70 -62.70
CA LYS A 7 -6.35 -1.21 -61.30
C LYS A 7 -5.05 -1.50 -60.52
N ALA A 8 -4.63 -0.52 -59.73
CA ALA A 8 -3.83 -0.74 -58.53
C ALA A 8 -4.74 -1.18 -57.37
N PHE A 9 -4.53 -2.39 -56.86
CA PHE A 9 -5.05 -2.81 -55.56
C PHE A 9 -4.18 -2.18 -54.48
N ALA A 10 -4.68 -1.11 -53.85
CA ALA A 10 -4.11 -0.62 -52.61
C ALA A 10 -4.43 -1.64 -51.49
N ALA A 11 -3.41 -2.36 -51.06
CA ALA A 11 -3.44 -3.13 -49.83
C ALA A 11 -3.67 -2.17 -48.66
N LEU A 12 -4.82 -2.27 -48.02
CA LEU A 12 -5.11 -1.60 -46.76
C LEU A 12 -4.27 -2.30 -45.67
N CYS A 13 -3.05 -1.81 -45.45
CA CYS A 13 -2.29 -2.16 -44.25
C CYS A 13 -3.04 -1.59 -43.04
N PHE A 14 -3.77 -2.46 -42.34
CA PHE A 14 -4.22 -2.21 -40.98
C PHE A 14 -2.98 -2.13 -40.09
N CYS A 15 -2.43 -0.93 -39.92
CA CYS A 15 -1.47 -0.67 -38.85
C CYS A 15 -2.23 -0.84 -37.53
N LEU A 16 -2.12 -2.03 -36.94
CA LEU A 16 -2.30 -2.22 -35.51
C LEU A 16 -1.33 -1.24 -34.83
N PHE A 17 -1.85 -0.14 -34.30
CA PHE A 17 -1.13 0.66 -33.32
C PHE A 17 -0.92 -0.25 -32.11
N LEU A 18 0.18 -0.97 -32.09
CA LEU A 18 0.82 -1.41 -30.86
C LEU A 18 1.11 -0.13 -30.09
N VAL A 19 0.22 0.25 -29.18
CA VAL A 19 0.47 1.31 -28.21
C VAL A 19 1.64 0.80 -27.38
N ALA A 20 2.86 1.17 -27.77
CA ALA A 20 4.02 0.94 -26.95
C ALA A 20 3.77 1.67 -25.63
N PRO A 21 3.97 1.02 -24.46
CA PRO A 21 3.85 1.70 -23.19
C PRO A 21 4.76 2.93 -23.22
N HIS A 22 4.20 4.10 -22.92
CA HIS A 22 5.00 5.31 -22.90
C HIS A 22 6.05 5.13 -21.78
N PRO A 23 7.31 5.58 -21.98
CA PRO A 23 8.35 5.49 -20.94
C PRO A 23 7.91 6.13 -19.62
N ALA A 24 6.99 7.05 -19.78
CA ALA A 24 6.19 7.76 -18.84
C ALA A 24 5.37 6.82 -17.89
N ASP A 25 4.49 5.99 -18.45
CA ASP A 25 3.67 5.03 -17.70
C ASP A 25 4.54 3.97 -16.98
N ALA A 26 5.68 3.61 -17.59
CA ALA A 26 6.60 2.64 -17.03
C ALA A 26 7.25 3.11 -15.72
N GLN A 27 7.59 4.40 -15.60
CA GLN A 27 8.21 4.93 -14.38
C GLN A 27 7.22 5.05 -13.22
N ASN A 28 5.98 5.48 -13.48
CA ASN A 28 4.95 5.51 -12.44
C ASN A 28 4.69 4.09 -11.90
N LYS A 29 4.52 3.13 -12.81
CA LYS A 29 4.36 1.71 -12.45
C LYS A 29 5.56 1.19 -11.64
N GLN A 30 6.78 1.50 -12.06
CA GLN A 30 7.98 1.13 -11.31
C GLN A 30 7.98 1.70 -9.88
N SER A 31 7.51 2.94 -9.70
CA SER A 31 7.42 3.54 -8.38
C SER A 31 6.40 2.83 -7.48
N PHE A 32 5.26 2.40 -8.03
CA PHE A 32 4.25 1.64 -7.30
C PHE A 32 4.72 0.21 -7.00
N GLU A 33 5.41 -0.43 -7.95
CA GLU A 33 6.05 -1.73 -7.77
C GLU A 33 7.13 -1.67 -6.66
N ASN A 34 7.93 -0.61 -6.62
CA ASN A 34 8.90 -0.40 -5.54
C ASN A 34 8.21 -0.23 -4.19
N PHE A 35 7.11 0.54 -4.16
CA PHE A 35 6.30 0.71 -2.97
C PHE A 35 5.72 -0.62 -2.46
N THR A 36 5.09 -1.40 -3.32
CA THR A 36 4.54 -2.72 -2.97
C THR A 36 5.61 -3.74 -2.59
N SER A 37 6.81 -3.66 -3.19
CA SER A 37 7.98 -4.42 -2.76
C SER A 37 8.39 -4.07 -1.32
N ASN A 38 8.45 -2.79 -0.97
CA ASN A 38 8.72 -2.36 0.41
C ASN A 38 7.63 -2.82 1.38
N LEU A 39 6.35 -2.84 0.98
CA LEU A 39 5.26 -3.41 1.79
C LEU A 39 5.47 -4.92 2.04
N ARG A 40 5.96 -5.65 1.04
CA ARG A 40 6.27 -7.08 1.19
C ARG A 40 7.44 -7.29 2.15
N ILE A 41 8.50 -6.49 2.04
CA ILE A 41 9.64 -6.54 2.97
C ILE A 41 9.17 -6.21 4.38
N MET A 42 8.38 -5.15 4.56
CA MET A 42 7.77 -4.79 5.85
C MET A 42 7.04 -5.99 6.47
N HIS A 43 6.15 -6.63 5.72
CA HIS A 43 5.38 -7.78 6.20
C HIS A 43 6.30 -8.93 6.61
N LEU A 44 7.23 -9.34 5.74
CA LEU A 44 8.13 -10.46 6.03
C LEU A 44 9.04 -10.18 7.21
N SER A 45 9.68 -9.00 7.27
CA SER A 45 10.51 -8.60 8.40
C SER A 45 9.74 -8.54 9.70
N THR A 46 8.46 -8.13 9.66
CA THR A 46 7.57 -8.11 10.82
C THR A 46 7.31 -9.53 11.34
N LEU A 47 6.96 -10.45 10.44
CA LEU A 47 6.72 -11.85 10.82
C LEU A 47 7.99 -12.54 11.32
N THR A 48 9.14 -12.29 10.68
CA THR A 48 10.45 -12.80 11.15
C THR A 48 10.76 -12.29 12.55
N PHE A 49 10.59 -10.98 12.81
CA PHE A 49 10.80 -10.41 14.13
C PHE A 49 9.93 -11.10 15.19
N CYS A 50 8.64 -11.28 14.92
CA CYS A 50 7.73 -11.99 15.82
C CYS A 50 8.11 -13.47 16.02
N ASP A 51 8.62 -14.13 14.98
CA ASP A 51 9.05 -15.53 15.07
C ASP A 51 10.32 -15.71 15.91
N GLU A 52 11.24 -14.75 15.83
CA GLU A 52 12.44 -14.69 16.67
C GLU A 52 12.11 -14.26 18.11
N ASN A 53 11.00 -13.53 18.30
CA ASN A 53 10.58 -12.95 19.57
C ASN A 53 9.20 -13.44 20.00
N ARG A 54 8.93 -14.76 19.92
CA ARG A 54 7.59 -15.33 20.19
C ARG A 54 7.03 -14.98 21.57
N ASN A 55 7.88 -14.64 22.53
CA ASN A 55 7.50 -14.21 23.88
C ASN A 55 6.68 -12.91 23.92
N ILE A 56 6.67 -12.11 22.84
CA ILE A 56 5.83 -10.91 22.77
C ILE A 56 4.36 -11.23 22.51
N MET A 57 4.06 -12.43 22.00
CA MET A 57 2.71 -12.90 21.70
C MET A 57 2.16 -13.74 22.85
N SER A 58 0.86 -13.63 23.11
CA SER A 58 0.22 -14.45 24.15
C SER A 58 0.20 -15.93 23.75
N ALA A 59 0.35 -16.82 24.75
CA ALA A 59 0.27 -18.27 24.54
C ALA A 59 -1.08 -18.70 23.90
N LYS A 60 -2.18 -18.00 24.25
CA LYS A 60 -3.50 -18.21 23.63
C LYS A 60 -3.49 -17.91 22.13
N ALA A 61 -2.86 -16.81 21.72
CA ALA A 61 -2.76 -16.44 20.31
C ALA A 61 -1.88 -17.43 19.52
N LEU A 62 -0.76 -17.88 20.11
CA LEU A 62 0.12 -18.88 19.51
C LEU A 62 -0.51 -20.28 19.42
N ALA A 63 -1.34 -20.67 20.39
CA ALA A 63 -2.04 -21.95 20.34
C ALA A 63 -2.99 -22.02 19.14
N GLY A 64 -3.67 -20.92 18.79
CA GLY A 64 -4.47 -20.81 17.58
C GLY A 64 -3.64 -20.83 16.28
N ALA A 65 -2.42 -20.28 16.32
CA ALA A 65 -1.51 -20.18 15.17
C ALA A 65 -1.05 -21.52 14.61
N THR A 66 -1.07 -22.58 15.42
CA THR A 66 -0.66 -23.93 15.00
C THR A 66 -1.65 -24.62 14.04
N ARG A 67 -2.84 -24.05 13.82
CA ARG A 67 -3.90 -24.65 13.01
C ARG A 67 -4.23 -23.86 11.74
N GLU A 68 -3.92 -22.57 11.71
CA GLU A 68 -4.23 -21.65 10.61
C GLU A 68 -3.11 -20.61 10.45
N ASN A 69 -2.53 -20.50 9.25
CA ASN A 69 -1.43 -19.56 8.96
C ASN A 69 -1.80 -18.09 9.24
N ASP A 70 -3.07 -17.74 9.12
CA ASP A 70 -3.58 -16.38 9.36
C ASP A 70 -3.48 -15.98 10.84
N VAL A 71 -3.48 -16.94 11.75
CA VAL A 71 -3.51 -16.66 13.19
C VAL A 71 -2.15 -16.21 13.72
N PHE A 72 -1.03 -16.69 13.15
CA PHE A 72 0.30 -16.16 13.50
C PHE A 72 0.44 -14.69 13.09
N GLU A 73 0.03 -14.36 11.87
CA GLU A 73 0.07 -12.98 11.35
C GLU A 73 -0.77 -12.03 12.22
N MET A 74 -2.00 -12.44 12.56
CA MET A 74 -2.88 -11.66 13.46
C MET A 74 -2.29 -11.52 14.87
N ALA A 75 -1.74 -12.60 15.43
CA ALA A 75 -1.10 -12.58 16.74
C ALA A 75 0.10 -11.62 16.78
N CYS A 76 0.94 -11.68 15.74
CA CYS A 76 2.10 -10.82 15.57
C CYS A 76 1.69 -9.36 15.44
N ALA A 77 0.79 -9.04 14.51
CA ALA A 77 0.32 -7.67 14.29
C ALA A 77 -0.32 -7.08 15.56
N SER A 78 -1.13 -7.86 16.28
CA SER A 78 -1.74 -7.44 17.53
C SER A 78 -0.72 -7.21 18.65
N ALA A 79 0.31 -8.06 18.76
CA ALA A 79 1.36 -7.90 19.78
C ALA A 79 2.28 -6.69 19.52
N LEU A 80 2.37 -6.27 18.27
CA LEU A 80 3.15 -5.12 17.85
C LEU A 80 2.37 -3.80 17.87
N ASP A 81 1.03 -3.81 17.91
CA ASP A 81 0.23 -2.58 17.84
C ASP A 81 0.71 -1.52 18.84
N GLY A 82 1.03 -0.33 18.34
CA GLY A 82 1.54 0.78 19.13
C GLY A 82 3.04 0.75 19.47
N ARG A 83 3.77 -0.33 19.20
CA ARG A 83 5.23 -0.41 19.42
C ARG A 83 6.01 0.40 18.41
N TYR A 84 7.13 0.96 18.86
CA TYR A 84 8.03 1.75 18.03
C TYR A 84 9.01 0.85 17.28
N ILE A 85 9.27 1.21 16.02
CA ILE A 85 10.16 0.47 15.13
C ILE A 85 11.58 1.03 15.27
N GLY A 86 12.47 0.26 15.90
CA GLY A 86 13.86 0.69 16.11
C GLY A 86 13.97 1.99 16.90
N ASN A 87 14.87 2.84 16.45
CA ASN A 87 14.99 4.24 16.87
C ASN A 87 14.25 5.20 15.92
N SER A 88 13.33 4.67 15.09
CA SER A 88 12.54 5.49 14.20
C SER A 88 11.33 6.10 14.93
N ASN A 89 10.74 7.13 14.32
CA ASN A 89 9.47 7.69 14.77
C ASN A 89 8.26 6.96 14.14
N TRP A 90 8.47 5.81 13.52
CA TRP A 90 7.39 4.94 13.07
C TRP A 90 6.97 4.00 14.21
N LYS A 91 5.68 3.73 14.27
CA LYS A 91 5.11 2.70 15.14
C LYS A 91 4.24 1.74 14.35
N PHE A 92 4.15 0.51 14.79
CA PHE A 92 3.18 -0.42 14.22
C PHE A 92 1.75 0.00 14.55
N VAL A 93 0.85 -0.23 13.59
CA VAL A 93 -0.58 -0.08 13.75
C VAL A 93 -1.27 -1.31 13.20
N HIS A 94 -2.12 -1.90 14.03
CA HIS A 94 -2.93 -3.06 13.68
C HIS A 94 -4.42 -2.74 13.78
N ARG A 95 -5.19 -3.05 12.74
CA ARG A 95 -6.65 -2.93 12.78
C ARG A 95 -7.27 -4.17 12.16
N ALA A 96 -8.04 -4.90 12.97
CA ALA A 96 -8.80 -6.06 12.52
C ALA A 96 -10.30 -5.74 12.50
N GLN A 97 -11.01 -6.28 11.52
CA GLN A 97 -12.46 -6.25 11.44
C GLN A 97 -12.97 -7.61 10.96
N GLU A 98 -13.95 -8.15 11.66
CA GLU A 98 -14.64 -9.38 11.29
C GLU A 98 -16.08 -9.08 10.88
N ARG A 99 -16.55 -9.73 9.82
CA ARG A 99 -17.93 -9.75 9.35
C ARG A 99 -18.29 -11.19 8.99
N THR A 100 -19.59 -11.47 8.88
CA THR A 100 -20.13 -12.82 8.65
C THR A 100 -19.46 -13.58 7.51
N GLU A 101 -19.11 -12.92 6.41
CA GLU A 101 -18.51 -13.56 5.22
C GLU A 101 -17.16 -12.95 4.82
N SER A 102 -16.61 -12.05 5.65
CA SER A 102 -15.34 -11.41 5.32
C SER A 102 -14.57 -10.96 6.55
N THR A 103 -13.26 -11.10 6.53
CA THR A 103 -12.38 -10.47 7.52
C THR A 103 -11.45 -9.48 6.84
N SER A 104 -11.01 -8.50 7.62
CA SER A 104 -10.00 -7.55 7.24
C SER A 104 -8.96 -7.46 8.34
N ASN A 105 -7.69 -7.59 7.97
CA ASN A 105 -6.56 -7.49 8.88
C ASN A 105 -5.54 -6.51 8.31
N MET A 106 -5.37 -5.36 8.95
CA MET A 106 -4.42 -4.33 8.51
C MET A 106 -3.16 -4.39 9.36
N LEU A 107 -2.02 -4.57 8.69
CA LEU A 107 -0.69 -4.37 9.25
C LEU A 107 -0.09 -3.12 8.59
N ALA A 108 0.21 -2.12 9.40
CA ALA A 108 0.75 -0.85 8.91
C ALA A 108 1.79 -0.26 9.87
N MET A 109 2.53 0.71 9.35
CA MET A 109 3.39 1.61 10.09
C MET A 109 2.74 3.00 10.08
N MET A 110 2.78 3.69 11.22
CA MET A 110 2.29 5.06 11.35
C MET A 110 3.38 5.99 11.87
N LYS A 111 3.46 7.19 11.29
CA LYS A 111 4.35 8.26 11.75
C LYS A 111 3.62 9.60 11.78
N GLY A 112 3.69 10.27 12.92
CA GLY A 112 3.20 11.63 13.08
C GLY A 112 4.17 12.65 12.47
N PHE A 113 3.65 13.69 11.85
CA PHE A 113 4.44 14.79 11.28
C PHE A 113 3.64 16.10 11.35
N ASN A 114 4.35 17.23 11.48
CA ASN A 114 3.72 18.55 11.52
C ASN A 114 3.85 19.23 10.16
N LEU A 115 2.75 19.80 9.67
CA LEU A 115 2.73 20.73 8.54
C LEU A 115 1.95 21.97 8.94
N ASP A 116 2.56 23.15 8.78
CA ASP A 116 1.95 24.44 9.08
C ASP A 116 1.27 24.51 10.46
N GLY A 117 1.93 23.96 11.48
CA GLY A 117 1.43 23.93 12.87
C GLY A 117 0.32 22.92 13.14
N LYS A 118 -0.05 22.09 12.16
CA LYS A 118 -1.04 21.01 12.30
C LYS A 118 -0.37 19.65 12.32
N LEU A 119 -0.82 18.79 13.24
CA LEU A 119 -0.37 17.41 13.34
C LEU A 119 -1.15 16.52 12.35
N PHE A 120 -0.40 15.81 11.53
CA PHE A 120 -0.89 14.78 10.61
C PHE A 120 -0.22 13.44 10.93
N PHE A 121 -0.82 12.37 10.45
CA PHE A 121 -0.31 11.02 10.59
C PHE A 121 -0.27 10.35 9.23
N MET A 122 0.91 9.86 8.85
CA MET A 122 1.09 9.02 7.68
C MET A 122 0.90 7.57 8.12
N VAL A 123 0.00 6.83 7.47
CA VAL A 123 -0.18 5.39 7.66
C VAL A 123 0.17 4.69 6.37
N VAL A 124 1.15 3.78 6.41
CA VAL A 124 1.63 3.02 5.26
C VAL A 124 1.65 1.53 5.61
N GLY A 125 1.05 0.69 4.78
CA GLY A 125 0.99 -0.73 5.04
C GLY A 125 0.15 -1.48 4.04
N HIS A 126 -0.47 -2.56 4.49
CA HIS A 126 -1.46 -3.27 3.69
C HIS A 126 -2.58 -3.85 4.55
N ARG A 127 -3.68 -4.14 3.88
CA ARG A 127 -4.87 -4.74 4.43
C ARG A 127 -5.09 -6.07 3.74
N LYS A 128 -4.96 -7.16 4.49
CA LYS A 128 -5.43 -8.46 4.07
C LYS A 128 -6.95 -8.47 4.13
N ILE A 129 -7.60 -8.87 3.05
CA ILE A 129 -9.04 -9.07 2.96
C ILE A 129 -9.26 -10.54 2.66
N LYS A 130 -10.09 -11.18 3.46
CA LYS A 130 -10.57 -12.54 3.22
C LYS A 130 -12.05 -12.47 2.92
N GLN A 131 -12.50 -13.09 1.84
CA GLN A 131 -13.91 -13.11 1.43
C GLN A 131 -14.41 -14.54 1.32
N PHE A 132 -15.73 -14.71 1.45
CA PHE A 132 -16.43 -15.98 1.35
C PHE A 132 -15.91 -17.03 2.33
N ILE A 133 -15.68 -16.61 3.57
CA ILE A 133 -15.11 -17.48 4.62
C ILE A 133 -15.97 -18.73 4.82
N GLY A 134 -15.34 -19.90 4.74
CA GLY A 134 -16.00 -21.20 4.87
C GLY A 134 -16.77 -21.66 3.63
N GLN A 135 -16.68 -20.93 2.51
CA GLN A 135 -17.31 -21.29 1.23
C GLN A 135 -16.25 -21.82 0.22
N PRO A 136 -16.65 -22.57 -0.83
CA PRO A 136 -15.71 -23.11 -1.82
C PRO A 136 -14.89 -22.07 -2.59
N ASN A 137 -15.35 -20.82 -2.65
CA ASN A 137 -14.72 -19.68 -3.31
C ASN A 137 -14.00 -18.74 -2.31
N GLU A 138 -13.68 -19.24 -1.11
CA GLU A 138 -12.86 -18.53 -0.15
C GLU A 138 -11.55 -18.08 -0.80
N HIS A 139 -11.23 -16.81 -0.67
CA HIS A 139 -9.96 -16.27 -1.15
C HIS A 139 -9.51 -15.10 -0.28
N ALA A 140 -8.20 -14.89 -0.27
CA ALA A 140 -7.56 -13.79 0.44
C ALA A 140 -6.66 -13.00 -0.49
N PHE A 141 -6.64 -11.69 -0.32
CA PHE A 141 -5.79 -10.77 -1.08
C PHE A 141 -5.34 -9.61 -0.21
N TYR A 142 -4.24 -8.96 -0.60
CA TYR A 142 -3.68 -7.81 0.11
C TYR A 142 -3.92 -6.54 -0.69
N VAL A 143 -4.46 -5.53 -0.01
CA VAL A 143 -4.68 -4.20 -0.56
C VAL A 143 -3.65 -3.24 0.06
N PRO A 144 -2.80 -2.57 -0.74
CA PRO A 144 -1.87 -1.58 -0.23
C PRO A 144 -2.63 -0.38 0.36
N VAL A 145 -2.02 0.22 1.38
CA VAL A 145 -2.56 1.40 2.08
C VAL A 145 -1.44 2.42 2.21
N ALA A 146 -1.68 3.65 1.77
CA ALA A 146 -0.87 4.81 2.10
C ALA A 146 -1.77 6.03 2.20
N SER A 147 -1.94 6.56 3.41
CA SER A 147 -2.93 7.60 3.69
C SER A 147 -2.39 8.64 4.65
N ILE A 148 -2.80 9.89 4.46
CA ILE A 148 -2.66 10.94 5.47
C ILE A 148 -3.94 10.99 6.27
N LEU A 149 -3.79 11.01 7.59
CA LEU A 149 -4.87 11.19 8.53
C LEU A 149 -4.63 12.44 9.35
N GLN A 150 -5.73 13.05 9.76
CA GLN A 150 -5.73 14.15 10.72
C GLN A 150 -6.68 13.82 11.86
N GLU A 151 -6.27 14.14 13.07
CA GLU A 151 -7.15 14.05 14.24
C GLU A 151 -8.17 15.18 14.21
N SER A 152 -9.45 14.82 14.34
CA SER A 152 -10.56 15.76 14.47
C SER A 152 -11.43 15.31 15.64
N GLY A 153 -11.29 15.99 16.77
CA GLY A 153 -11.88 15.55 18.04
C GLY A 153 -11.30 14.22 18.49
N SER A 154 -12.15 13.22 18.73
CA SER A 154 -11.73 11.87 19.14
C SER A 154 -11.59 10.88 17.97
N ARG A 155 -11.57 11.36 16.73
CA ARG A 155 -11.57 10.53 15.52
C ARG A 155 -10.40 10.87 14.61
N MET A 156 -9.83 9.83 14.01
CA MET A 156 -8.88 9.96 12.92
C MET A 156 -9.64 9.99 11.60
N ASN A 157 -9.53 11.09 10.87
CA ASN A 157 -10.14 11.24 9.56
C ASN A 157 -9.07 11.09 8.48
N VAL A 158 -9.38 10.33 7.43
CA VAL A 158 -8.54 10.29 6.23
C VAL A 158 -8.66 11.63 5.51
N VAL A 159 -7.52 12.27 5.29
CA VAL A 159 -7.39 13.52 4.53
C VAL A 159 -7.17 13.21 3.05
N PHE A 160 -6.30 12.23 2.78
CA PHE A 160 -5.96 11.83 1.43
C PHE A 160 -5.46 10.38 1.40
N ASP A 161 -5.90 9.63 0.40
CA ASP A 161 -5.37 8.31 0.07
C ASP A 161 -4.45 8.44 -1.15
N PHE A 162 -3.18 8.07 -0.98
CA PHE A 162 -2.20 8.06 -2.06
C PHE A 162 -2.40 6.90 -3.02
N VAL A 163 -3.13 5.86 -2.60
CA VAL A 163 -3.33 4.63 -3.35
C VAL A 163 -4.79 4.56 -3.80
N ASP A 164 -5.00 4.35 -5.09
CA ASP A 164 -6.28 3.89 -5.61
C ASP A 164 -6.33 2.37 -5.43
N THR A 165 -7.12 1.93 -4.43
CA THR A 165 -7.26 0.51 -4.10
C THR A 165 -8.03 -0.30 -5.15
N GLN A 166 -8.77 0.33 -6.06
CA GLN A 166 -9.47 -0.35 -7.15
C GLN A 166 -8.52 -0.59 -8.31
N ALA A 167 -7.76 0.45 -8.69
CA ALA A 167 -6.75 0.36 -9.73
C ALA A 167 -5.49 -0.39 -9.27
N MET A 168 -5.28 -0.51 -7.95
CA MET A 168 -4.04 -1.00 -7.34
C MET A 168 -2.83 -0.23 -7.87
N ASP A 169 -2.95 1.10 -7.84
CA ASP A 169 -1.93 2.05 -8.31
C ASP A 169 -1.98 3.33 -7.46
N TRP A 170 -1.12 4.31 -7.74
CA TRP A 170 -1.22 5.63 -7.14
C TRP A 170 -2.51 6.34 -7.56
N ASN A 171 -3.12 7.06 -6.62
CA ASN A 171 -4.31 7.88 -6.81
C ASN A 171 -3.95 9.21 -7.50
N THR A 172 -3.37 9.11 -8.70
CA THR A 172 -3.00 10.25 -9.53
C THR A 172 -2.90 9.84 -11.00
N PRO A 173 -3.43 10.65 -11.93
CA PRO A 173 -3.22 10.48 -13.35
C PRO A 173 -1.89 11.15 -13.74
N SER A 174 -0.73 10.50 -13.60
CA SER A 174 0.49 11.06 -14.19
C SER A 174 1.56 10.03 -14.56
N PRO A 175 2.20 10.18 -15.74
CA PRO A 175 3.07 9.17 -16.29
C PRO A 175 4.55 9.56 -16.16
N GLN A 176 5.13 9.95 -15.03
CA GLN A 176 6.62 9.98 -14.93
C GLN A 176 7.01 9.68 -13.49
N GLU A 177 6.35 10.38 -12.58
CA GLU A 177 6.23 10.02 -11.18
C GLU A 177 4.80 10.34 -10.73
N PRO A 178 4.35 9.80 -9.59
CA PRO A 178 3.10 10.23 -8.98
C PRO A 178 3.07 11.76 -8.80
N ASP A 179 2.05 12.42 -9.34
CA ASP A 179 1.88 13.87 -9.25
C ASP A 179 0.58 14.25 -8.56
N PHE A 180 0.68 14.55 -7.27
CA PHE A 180 -0.45 14.94 -6.44
C PHE A 180 -0.73 16.45 -6.47
N SER A 181 -0.25 17.20 -7.48
CA SER A 181 -0.37 18.67 -7.54
C SER A 181 -1.82 19.17 -7.51
N ILE A 182 -2.75 18.46 -8.15
CA ILE A 182 -4.18 18.84 -8.16
C ILE A 182 -4.74 18.73 -6.74
N ALA A 183 -4.63 17.55 -6.13
CA ALA A 183 -5.06 17.30 -4.76
C ALA A 183 -4.34 18.20 -3.75
N SER A 184 -3.07 18.54 -4.01
CA SER A 184 -2.29 19.46 -3.16
C SER A 184 -2.91 20.86 -3.10
N LYS A 185 -3.39 21.37 -4.24
CA LYS A 185 -4.07 22.67 -4.31
C LYS A 185 -5.42 22.64 -3.59
N GLU A 186 -6.18 21.56 -3.74
CA GLU A 186 -7.50 21.41 -3.13
C GLU A 186 -7.42 21.30 -1.59
N LEU A 187 -6.42 20.58 -1.10
CA LEU A 187 -6.25 20.34 0.34
C LEU A 187 -5.36 21.39 1.03
N GLY A 188 -4.65 22.21 0.27
CA GLY A 188 -3.68 23.16 0.81
C GLY A 188 -2.49 22.47 1.50
N ILE A 189 -2.10 21.28 1.03
CA ILE A 189 -1.02 20.46 1.58
C ILE A 189 -0.12 20.07 0.41
N ASP A 190 1.21 20.22 0.52
CA ASP A 190 2.13 19.74 -0.50
C ASP A 190 2.29 18.21 -0.44
N LEU A 191 1.32 17.50 -1.04
CA LEU A 191 1.26 16.04 -1.05
C LEU A 191 2.42 15.41 -1.81
N ASN A 192 2.97 16.11 -2.81
CA ASN A 192 4.14 15.64 -3.56
C ASN A 192 5.37 15.58 -2.65
N THR A 193 5.58 16.61 -1.84
CA THR A 193 6.66 16.60 -0.85
C THR A 193 6.42 15.56 0.24
N VAL A 194 5.18 15.41 0.71
CA VAL A 194 4.85 14.36 1.69
C VAL A 194 5.11 12.96 1.13
N TRP A 195 4.67 12.66 -0.10
CA TRP A 195 4.88 11.37 -0.75
C TRP A 195 6.38 11.05 -0.91
N ARG A 196 7.17 12.00 -1.43
CA ARG A 196 8.63 11.82 -1.58
C ARG A 196 9.31 11.57 -0.24
N ALA A 197 9.03 12.41 0.76
CA ALA A 197 9.70 12.33 2.06
C ALA A 197 9.27 11.08 2.84
N MET A 198 7.97 10.82 2.94
CA MET A 198 7.43 9.82 3.85
C MET A 198 7.32 8.44 3.20
N ILE A 199 6.78 8.35 1.98
CA ILE A 199 6.49 7.07 1.32
C ILE A 199 7.70 6.57 0.55
N LYS A 200 8.32 7.42 -0.28
CA LYS A 200 9.46 7.03 -1.11
C LYS A 200 10.75 6.82 -0.29
N THR A 201 10.98 7.64 0.73
CA THR A 201 12.23 7.61 1.53
C THR A 201 12.03 7.00 2.92
N GLN A 202 11.34 7.71 3.82
CA GLN A 202 11.35 7.36 5.25
C GLN A 202 10.63 6.05 5.58
N PHE A 203 9.66 5.61 4.77
CA PHE A 203 9.02 4.32 4.93
C PHE A 203 10.01 3.19 4.66
N ALA A 204 10.73 3.23 3.54
CA ALA A 204 11.74 2.24 3.19
C ALA A 204 12.83 2.15 4.27
N GLU A 205 13.31 3.30 4.77
CA GLU A 205 14.27 3.35 5.88
C GLU A 205 13.69 2.75 7.17
N GLY A 206 12.42 3.05 7.48
CA GLY A 206 11.74 2.50 8.66
C GLY A 206 11.58 0.99 8.59
N VAL A 207 11.30 0.43 7.41
CA VAL A 207 11.18 -1.02 7.21
C VAL A 207 12.48 -1.74 7.56
N LEU A 208 13.64 -1.16 7.23
CA LEU A 208 14.95 -1.74 7.55
C LEU A 208 15.24 -1.77 9.06
N LEU A 209 14.49 -1.02 9.87
CA LEU A 209 14.65 -0.94 11.32
C LEU A 209 13.72 -1.89 12.09
N ILE A 210 12.86 -2.65 11.42
CA ILE A 210 11.94 -3.63 12.05
C ILE A 210 12.67 -4.64 12.95
N PRO A 211 13.84 -5.21 12.59
CA PRO A 211 14.56 -6.12 13.49
C PRO A 211 14.99 -5.49 14.82
N ALA A 212 15.05 -4.15 14.91
CA ALA A 212 15.42 -3.41 16.12
C ALA A 212 14.21 -2.93 16.95
N THR A 213 13.00 -3.43 16.67
CA THR A 213 11.75 -3.05 17.36
C THR A 213 11.85 -3.22 18.88
N ARG A 214 11.20 -2.28 19.61
CA ARG A 214 11.19 -2.22 21.08
C ARG A 214 9.76 -2.32 21.61
#